data_AF-A0A9D6RIW6-F1
#
_entry.id   AF-A0A9D6RIW6-F1
#
_cell.length_a   1.000
_cell.length_b   1.000
_cell.length_c   1.000
_cell.angle_alpha   90.00
_cell.angle_beta   90.00
_cell.angle_gamma   90.00
#
_symmetry.space_group_name_H-M   'P 1'
#
loop_
_entity.id
_entity.type
_entity.pdbx_description
1 polymer ?
#
loop_
_entity_poly.entity_id
_entity_poly.type
_entity_poly.pdbx_seq_one_letter_code
_entity_poly.pdbx_strand_id
1 'polypeptide(L)'
;MGTKTIGFAVSDEDIPRLDRLAKKFAQGNRSAFLRQALRQMEVIERAERLAALQGYGSERSAAMDLGPEDAVEVVRRVLKRRE
;
A
#
# COMPACT_ATOMS: atom_id res chain seq x y z
N MET A 1 1.19 -12.12 21.52
CA MET A 1 1.60 -10.71 21.30
C MET A 1 0.73 -9.81 22.17
N GLY A 2 1.32 -8.88 22.92
CA GLY A 2 0.57 -7.98 23.81
C GLY A 2 0.04 -6.74 23.08
N THR A 3 -1.06 -6.18 23.57
CA THR A 3 -1.56 -4.88 23.12
C THR A 3 -1.06 -3.79 24.07
N LYS A 4 -0.47 -2.72 23.52
CA LYS A 4 -0.15 -1.50 24.27
C LYS A 4 -1.19 -0.44 23.96
N THR A 5 -1.74 0.20 24.99
CA THR A 5 -2.63 1.35 24.81
C THR A 5 -1.80 2.56 24.37
N ILE A 6 -2.23 3.18 23.27
CA ILE A 6 -1.65 4.41 22.73
C ILE A 6 -2.78 5.44 22.68
N GLY A 7 -2.54 6.64 23.22
CA GLY A 7 -3.48 7.75 23.15
C GLY A 7 -3.37 8.48 21.81
N PHE A 8 -4.50 8.72 21.16
CA PHE A 8 -4.58 9.53 19.94
C PHE A 8 -5.43 10.77 20.21
N ALA A 9 -4.95 11.92 19.74
CA ALA A 9 -5.77 13.12 19.68
C ALA A 9 -6.74 12.99 18.50
N VAL A 10 -8.01 13.31 18.75
CA VAL A 10 -9.08 13.36 17.75
C VAL A 10 -9.76 14.71 17.96
N SER A 11 -10.07 15.42 16.88
CA SER A 11 -10.82 16.67 17.00
C SER A 11 -12.22 16.39 17.55
N ASP A 12 -12.79 17.35 18.28
CA ASP A 12 -14.13 17.19 18.86
C ASP A 12 -15.19 16.90 17.79
N GLU A 13 -15.03 17.49 16.60
CA GLU A 13 -15.88 17.27 15.43
C GLU A 13 -15.83 15.82 14.91
N ASP A 14 -14.70 15.14 15.10
CA ASP A 14 -14.49 13.78 14.63
C ASP A 14 -14.95 12.70 15.62
N ILE A 15 -15.17 13.05 16.89
CA ILE A 15 -15.63 12.10 17.92
C ILE A 15 -16.95 11.42 17.53
N PRO A 16 -18.01 12.16 17.11
CA PRO A 16 -19.27 11.52 16.70
C PRO A 16 -19.11 10.61 15.49
N ARG A 17 -18.24 11.01 14.55
CA ARG A 17 -17.92 10.23 13.35
C ARG A 17 -17.20 8.93 13.73
N LEU A 18 -16.17 9.00 14.57
CA LEU A 18 -15.43 7.86 15.08
C LEU A 18 -16.33 6.88 15.81
N ASP A 19 -17.21 7.37 16.71
CA ASP A 19 -18.10 6.50 17.47
C ASP A 19 -19.12 5.78 16.59
N ARG A 20 -19.71 6.50 15.62
CA ARG A 20 -20.61 5.90 14.62
C ARG A 20 -19.91 4.81 13.82
N LEU A 21 -18.69 5.06 13.35
CA LEU A 21 -17.91 4.11 12.54
C LEU A 21 -17.45 2.92 13.36
N ALA A 22 -16.95 3.14 14.57
CA ALA A 22 -16.57 2.08 15.50
C ALA A 22 -17.79 1.21 15.86
N LYS A 23 -18.97 1.79 16.08
CA LYS A 23 -20.21 1.04 16.31
C LYS A 23 -20.56 0.15 15.11
N LYS A 24 -20.53 0.71 13.91
CA LYS A 24 -20.91 0.00 12.67
C LYS A 24 -19.94 -1.11 12.29
N PHE A 25 -18.63 -0.85 12.38
CA PHE A 25 -17.60 -1.74 11.82
C PHE A 25 -16.84 -2.55 12.88
N ALA A 26 -16.97 -2.19 14.15
CA ALA A 26 -16.19 -2.79 15.23
C ALA A 26 -16.97 -2.94 16.55
N GLN A 27 -18.30 -2.95 16.50
CA GLN A 27 -19.18 -3.13 17.67
C GLN A 27 -18.91 -2.13 18.82
N GLY A 28 -18.45 -0.92 18.47
CA GLY A 28 -18.13 0.16 19.41
C GLY A 28 -16.69 0.15 19.92
N ASN A 29 -15.88 -0.87 19.59
CA ASN A 29 -14.49 -0.94 20.00
C ASN A 29 -13.60 -0.11 19.07
N ARG A 30 -13.17 1.07 19.53
CA ARG A 30 -12.30 1.99 18.78
C ARG A 30 -10.95 1.37 18.41
N SER A 31 -10.36 0.53 19.26
CA SER A 31 -9.10 -0.16 18.94
C SER A 31 -9.27 -1.22 17.86
N ALA A 32 -10.40 -1.94 17.85
CA ALA A 32 -10.72 -2.90 16.79
C ALA A 32 -11.00 -2.18 15.48
N PHE A 33 -11.72 -1.06 15.52
CA PHE A 33 -11.92 -0.18 14.36
C PHE A 33 -10.60 0.32 13.79
N LEU A 34 -9.71 0.84 14.64
CA LEU A 34 -8.38 1.30 14.22
C LEU A 34 -7.57 0.19 13.56
N ARG A 35 -7.57 -1.03 14.12
CA ARG A 35 -6.89 -2.18 13.49
C ARG A 35 -7.42 -2.49 12.09
N GLN A 36 -8.72 -2.32 11.86
CA GLN A 36 -9.31 -2.50 10.54
C GLN A 36 -8.96 -1.36 9.58
N ALA A 37 -9.03 -0.12 10.05
CA ALA A 37 -8.64 1.05 9.27
C ALA A 37 -7.17 0.96 8.83
N LEU A 38 -6.26 0.55 9.72
CA LEU A 38 -4.84 0.33 9.40
C LEU A 38 -4.67 -0.67 8.27
N ARG A 39 -5.34 -1.83 8.32
CA ARG A 39 -5.29 -2.83 7.24
C ARG A 39 -5.77 -2.26 5.91
N GLN A 40 -6.83 -1.46 5.92
CA GLN A 40 -7.35 -0.84 4.70
C GLN A 40 -6.36 0.18 4.12
N MET A 41 -5.75 1.01 4.96
CA MET A 41 -4.74 1.98 4.53
C MET A 41 -3.49 1.29 3.99
N GLU A 42 -3.05 0.18 4.59
CA GLU A 42 -1.94 -0.62 4.08
C GLU A 42 -2.22 -1.20 2.67
N VAL A 43 -3.46 -1.58 2.37
CA VAL A 43 -3.82 -2.07 1.03
C VAL A 43 -3.70 -0.94 -0.01
N ILE A 44 -4.20 0.25 0.34
CA ILE A 44 -4.12 1.43 -0.54
C ILE A 44 -2.66 1.80 -0.80
N GLU A 45 -1.88 1.91 0.28
CA GLU A 45 -0.48 2.30 0.20
C GLU A 45 0.35 1.29 -0.61
N ARG A 46 0.08 -0.03 -0.49
CA ARG A 46 0.72 -1.04 -1.34
C ARG A 46 0.35 -0.89 -2.81
N ALA A 47 -0.91 -0.57 -3.10
CA ALA A 47 -1.36 -0.34 -4.47
C ALA A 47 -0.66 0.88 -5.09
N GLU A 48 -0.54 1.97 -4.33
CA GLU A 48 0.19 3.18 -4.74
C GLU A 48 1.67 2.87 -5.00
N ARG A 49 2.33 2.12 -4.11
CA ARG A 49 3.72 1.68 -4.32
C ARG A 49 3.91 0.86 -5.58
N LEU A 50 3.01 -0.09 -5.84
CA LEU A 50 3.07 -0.92 -7.04
C LEU A 50 2.85 -0.10 -8.32
N ALA A 51 1.88 0.82 -8.31
CA ALA A 51 1.62 1.71 -9.43
C ALA A 51 2.83 2.60 -9.73
N ALA A 52 3.48 3.15 -8.69
CA ALA A 52 4.70 3.95 -8.86
C ALA A 52 5.85 3.13 -9.46
N LEU A 53 6.05 1.89 -8.99
CA LEU A 53 7.07 0.98 -9.55
C LEU A 53 6.80 0.62 -11.01
N GLN A 54 5.53 0.36 -11.36
CA GLN A 54 5.12 0.10 -12.74
C GLN A 54 5.36 1.33 -13.62
N GLY A 55 5.00 2.52 -13.15
CA GLY A 55 5.24 3.78 -13.85
C GLY A 55 6.74 4.00 -14.14
N TYR A 56 7.58 3.84 -13.12
CA TYR A 56 9.04 3.92 -13.27
C TYR A 56 9.58 2.92 -14.29
N GLY A 57 9.15 1.65 -14.20
CA GLY A 57 9.59 0.60 -15.13
C GLY A 57 9.15 0.88 -16.57
N SER A 58 7.90 1.35 -16.75
CA SER A 58 7.36 1.70 -18.06
C SER A 58 8.12 2.87 -18.69
N GLU A 59 8.40 3.93 -17.93
CA GLU A 59 9.15 5.09 -18.42
C GLU A 59 10.57 4.69 -18.86
N ARG A 60 11.26 3.91 -18.04
CA ARG A 60 12.65 3.49 -18.33
C ARG A 60 12.74 2.52 -19.50
N SER A 61 11.76 1.61 -19.64
CA SER A 61 11.73 0.66 -20.75
C SER A 61 11.36 1.36 -22.06
N ALA A 62 10.40 2.29 -22.02
CA ALA A 62 10.03 3.10 -23.18
C ALA A 62 11.21 3.97 -23.65
N ALA A 63 12.00 4.55 -22.75
CA ALA A 63 13.22 5.28 -23.11
C ALA A 63 14.29 4.42 -23.80
N MET A 64 14.14 3.08 -23.79
CA MET A 64 15.02 2.12 -24.44
C MET A 64 14.31 1.38 -25.59
N ASP A 65 13.11 1.81 -26.00
CA ASP A 65 12.24 1.13 -26.97
C ASP A 65 11.99 -0.36 -26.63
N LEU A 66 11.86 -0.66 -25.34
CA LEU A 66 11.60 -2.01 -24.83
C LEU A 66 10.16 -2.14 -24.34
N GLY A 67 9.48 -3.19 -24.80
CA GLY A 67 8.19 -3.64 -24.30
C GLY A 67 8.30 -4.73 -23.24
N PRO A 68 7.22 -5.03 -22.49
CA PRO A 68 7.17 -6.15 -21.55
C PRO A 68 7.55 -7.51 -22.17
N GLU A 69 7.21 -7.72 -23.44
CA GLU A 69 7.53 -8.91 -24.24
C GLU A 69 9.04 -9.11 -24.45
N ASP A 70 9.82 -8.03 -24.45
CA ASP A 70 11.27 -8.06 -24.67
C ASP A 70 12.04 -8.49 -23.41
N ALA A 71 11.38 -8.54 -22.25
CA ALA A 71 12.02 -8.73 -20.95
C ALA A 71 12.91 -9.98 -20.90
N VAL A 72 12.42 -11.12 -21.42
CA VAL A 72 13.18 -12.38 -21.41
C VAL A 72 14.45 -12.29 -22.25
N GLU A 73 14.36 -11.67 -23.43
CA GLU A 73 15.51 -11.51 -24.33
C GLU A 73 16.52 -10.50 -23.79
N VAL A 74 16.06 -9.43 -23.12
CA VAL A 74 16.95 -8.49 -22.41
C VAL A 74 17.71 -9.21 -21.29
N VAL A 75 17.04 -10.00 -20.46
CA VAL A 75 17.71 -10.78 -19.39
C VAL A 75 18.74 -11.74 -19.97
N ARG A 76 18.37 -12.51 -21.01
CA ARG A 76 19.29 -13.44 -21.68
C ARG A 76 20.52 -12.73 -22.22
N ARG A 77 20.35 -11.58 -22.87
CA ARG A 77 21.43 -10.78 -23.44
C ARG A 77 22.39 -10.27 -22.36
N VAL A 78 21.87 -9.79 -21.23
CA VAL A 78 22.68 -9.27 -20.12
C VAL A 78 23.44 -10.39 -19.41
N LEU A 79 22.79 -11.53 -19.16
CA LEU A 79 23.41 -12.67 -18.49
C LEU A 79 24.47 -13.34 -19.36
N LYS A 80 24.23 -13.48 -20.68
CA LYS A 80 25.24 -14.01 -21.62
C LYS A 80 26.48 -13.13 -21.77
N ARG A 81 26.40 -11.84 -21.48
CA ARG A 81 27.55 -10.91 -21.50
C ARG A 81 28.40 -10.97 -20.22
N ARG A 82 27.98 -11.71 -19.20
CA ARG A 82 28.66 -11.81 -17.90
C ARG A 82 29.54 -13.07 -17.76
N GLU A 83 29.59 -13.91 -18.78
CA GLU A 83 30.57 -15.00 -18.95
C GLU A 83 31.69 -14.53 -19.90
#